data_AF-A0AA40TUX2-F1
#
_entry.id   AF-A0AA40TUX2-F1
#
_cell.length_a   1.000
_cell.length_b   1.000
_cell.length_c   1.000
_cell.angle_alpha   90.00
_cell.angle_beta   90.00
_cell.angle_gamma   90.00
#
_symmetry.space_group_name_H-M   'P 1'
#
loop_
_entity.id
_entity.type
_entity.pdbx_description
1 polymer ?
#
loop_
_entity_poly.entity_id
_entity_poly.type
_entity_poly.pdbx_seq_one_letter_code
_entity_poly.pdbx_strand_id
1 'polypeptide(L)'
;MNNATKAGTPGRAANETLQLGFSYPEVGAELASRWHLPELIKQAIAYQATPLKAPADAPLPKIVAQAITISDALEAHGGATVQAQQACGGPLMEGVDLDALFAGLPAVLEADKAFSDLLS
;
A
#
# COMPACT_ATOMS: atom_id res chain seq x y z
N MET A 1 7.08 -8.19 24.92
CA MET A 1 7.59 -6.82 24.67
C MET A 1 8.31 -6.80 23.34
N ASN A 2 7.64 -6.34 22.27
CA ASN A 2 8.24 -5.45 21.26
C ASN A 2 7.11 -4.93 20.35
N ASN A 3 6.28 -4.03 20.87
CA ASN A 3 5.44 -3.19 20.02
C ASN A 3 6.37 -2.10 19.44
N ALA A 4 7.17 -2.48 18.45
CA ALA A 4 7.71 -1.50 17.52
C ALA A 4 6.49 -0.89 16.83
N THR A 5 6.14 0.30 17.26
CA THR A 5 5.17 1.18 16.61
C THR A 5 5.31 1.03 15.10
N LYS A 6 4.26 0.51 14.44
CA LYS A 6 4.12 0.46 12.98
C LYS A 6 4.25 1.90 12.47
N ALA A 7 5.48 2.36 12.24
CA ALA A 7 5.72 3.48 11.37
C ALA A 7 5.08 3.07 10.04
N GLY A 8 4.15 3.87 9.53
CA GLY A 8 3.49 3.57 8.25
C GLY A 8 4.53 3.21 7.19
N THR A 9 4.14 2.40 6.20
CA THR A 9 5.01 1.83 5.17
C THR A 9 6.12 2.77 4.63
N PRO A 10 5.90 4.08 4.42
CA PRO A 10 6.96 5.03 4.04
C PRO A 10 8.04 5.27 5.12
N GLY A 11 7.63 5.35 6.40
CA GLY A 11 8.51 5.54 7.54
C GLY A 11 9.39 4.32 7.82
N ARG A 12 8.90 3.13 7.49
CA ARG A 12 9.71 1.89 7.53
C ARG A 12 10.79 1.89 6.44
N ALA A 13 10.43 2.19 5.19
CA ALA A 13 11.38 2.25 4.08
C ALA A 13 12.49 3.29 4.31
N ALA A 14 12.15 4.46 4.86
CA ALA A 14 13.13 5.49 5.22
C ALA A 14 14.12 5.05 6.32
N ASN A 15 13.64 4.29 7.31
CA ASN A 15 14.48 3.78 8.40
C ASN A 15 15.42 2.66 7.92
N GLU A 16 14.97 1.83 6.98
CA GLU A 16 15.77 0.75 6.38
C GLU A 16 16.93 1.29 5.52
N THR A 17 16.69 2.31 4.67
CA THR A 17 17.78 2.95 3.91
C THR A 17 18.85 3.54 4.81
N LEU A 18 18.46 4.16 5.93
CA LEU A 18 19.39 4.75 6.89
C LEU A 18 20.26 3.70 7.62
N GLN A 19 19.72 2.50 7.86
CA GLN A 19 20.42 1.46 8.62
C GLN A 19 21.18 0.46 7.73
N LEU A 20 20.70 0.19 6.52
CA LEU A 20 21.19 -0.90 5.67
C LEU A 20 21.76 -0.41 4.33
N GLY A 21 21.49 0.83 3.92
CA GLY A 21 21.89 1.38 2.62
C GLY A 21 20.97 1.01 1.45
N PHE A 22 19.91 0.25 1.71
CA PHE A 22 18.85 -0.13 0.76
C PHE A 22 17.52 -0.32 1.50
N SER A 23 16.41 -0.11 0.79
CA SER A 23 15.04 -0.21 1.32
C SER A 23 14.31 -1.47 0.84
N TYR A 24 13.32 -1.97 1.59
CA TYR A 24 12.49 -3.10 1.18
C TYR A 24 11.88 -3.00 -0.24
N PRO A 25 11.39 -1.83 -0.72
CA PRO A 25 10.97 -1.64 -2.11
C PRO A 25 12.05 -1.96 -3.17
N GLU A 26 13.32 -1.61 -2.91
CA GLU A 26 14.42 -1.88 -3.83
C GLU A 26 14.73 -3.39 -3.90
N VAL A 27 14.69 -4.06 -2.75
CA VAL A 27 14.85 -5.53 -2.68
C VAL A 27 13.70 -6.25 -3.39
N GLY A 28 12.47 -5.76 -3.24
CA GLY A 28 11.29 -6.30 -3.93
C GLY A 28 11.37 -6.13 -5.45
N ALA A 29 11.84 -4.98 -5.93
CA ALA A 29 12.00 -4.71 -7.36
C ALA A 29 13.09 -5.62 -7.98
N GLU A 30 14.17 -5.87 -7.25
CA GLU A 30 15.23 -6.79 -7.69
C GLU A 30 14.76 -8.24 -7.74
N LEU A 31 13.95 -8.69 -6.78
CA LEU A 31 13.32 -10.01 -6.84
C LEU A 31 12.38 -10.13 -8.04
N ALA A 32 11.56 -9.11 -8.29
CA ALA A 32 10.67 -9.05 -9.46
C ALA A 32 11.43 -9.10 -10.79
N SER A 33 12.62 -8.49 -10.85
CA SER A 33 13.55 -8.60 -11.99
C SER A 33 14.00 -10.05 -12.22
N ARG A 34 14.38 -10.77 -11.15
CA ARG A 34 14.81 -12.17 -11.25
C ARG A 34 13.70 -13.11 -11.70
N TRP A 35 12.45 -12.79 -11.38
CA TRP A 35 11.28 -13.53 -11.86
C TRP A 35 10.81 -13.10 -13.26
N HIS A 36 11.54 -12.22 -13.93
CA HIS A 36 11.21 -11.71 -15.27
C HIS A 36 9.82 -11.05 -15.34
N LEU A 37 9.40 -10.37 -14.26
CA LEU A 37 8.14 -9.64 -14.27
C LEU A 37 8.21 -8.43 -15.21
N PRO A 38 7.07 -8.04 -15.82
CA PRO A 38 6.99 -6.86 -16.67
C PRO A 38 7.52 -5.60 -15.99
N GLU A 39 8.15 -4.71 -16.76
CA GLU A 39 8.74 -3.45 -16.29
C GLU A 39 7.76 -2.60 -15.48
N LEU A 40 6.50 -2.60 -15.92
CA LEU A 40 5.38 -1.95 -15.25
C LEU A 40 5.21 -2.39 -13.78
N ILE A 41 5.35 -3.69 -13.49
CA ILE A 41 5.23 -4.23 -12.13
C ILE A 41 6.46 -3.90 -11.29
N LYS A 42 7.66 -3.99 -11.89
CA LYS A 42 8.92 -3.66 -11.22
C LYS A 42 8.92 -2.20 -10.76
N GLN A 43 8.44 -1.29 -11.61
CA GLN A 43 8.30 0.13 -11.25
C GLN A 43 7.28 0.36 -10.13
N ALA A 44 6.13 -0.33 -10.18
CA ALA A 44 5.13 -0.24 -9.11
C ALA A 44 5.73 -0.63 -7.74
N ILE A 45 6.53 -1.70 -7.70
CA ILE A 45 7.20 -2.16 -6.49
C ILE A 45 8.30 -1.20 -6.05
N ALA A 46 9.15 -0.74 -6.98
CA ALA A 46 10.28 0.14 -6.67
C ALA A 46 9.83 1.48 -6.07
N TYR A 47 8.75 2.06 -6.60
CA TYR A 47 8.29 3.40 -6.22
C TYR A 47 7.12 3.38 -5.23
N GLN A 48 6.70 2.23 -4.70
CA GLN A 48 5.55 2.16 -3.77
C GLN A 48 5.72 3.03 -2.51
N ALA A 49 6.95 3.20 -2.02
CA ALA A 49 7.25 4.05 -0.86
C ALA A 49 7.53 5.52 -1.25
N THR A 50 7.76 5.80 -2.53
CA THR A 50 8.02 7.14 -3.05
C THR A 50 7.28 7.38 -4.38
N PRO A 51 5.94 7.30 -4.39
CA PRO A 51 5.15 7.30 -5.62
C PRO A 51 5.32 8.58 -6.45
N LEU A 52 5.64 9.71 -5.80
CA LEU A 52 5.90 11.00 -6.46
C LEU A 52 7.27 11.07 -7.17
N LYS A 53 8.17 10.10 -6.95
CA LYS A 53 9.46 10.00 -7.65
C LYS A 53 9.40 9.06 -8.86
N ALA A 54 8.24 8.45 -9.11
CA ALA A 54 8.05 7.60 -10.27
C ALA A 54 8.13 8.42 -11.57
N PRO A 55 8.54 7.81 -12.70
CA PRO A 55 8.46 8.44 -14.01
C PRO A 55 7.02 8.93 -14.30
N ALA A 56 6.89 10.06 -15.01
CA ALA A 56 5.63 10.80 -15.18
C ALA A 56 4.44 9.96 -15.72
N ASP A 57 4.72 8.88 -16.45
CA ASP A 57 3.71 8.01 -17.07
C ASP A 57 3.44 6.70 -16.30
N ALA A 58 3.87 6.59 -15.03
CA ALA A 58 3.66 5.39 -14.21
C ALA A 58 2.53 5.60 -13.18
N PRO A 59 1.26 5.27 -13.50
CA PRO A 59 0.14 5.43 -12.56
C PRO A 59 0.14 4.37 -11.44
N LEU A 60 0.73 3.20 -11.68
CA LEU A 60 0.67 2.07 -10.75
C LEU A 60 1.35 2.31 -9.40
N PRO A 61 2.55 2.92 -9.30
CA PRO A 61 3.12 3.30 -8.01
C PRO A 61 2.17 4.11 -7.12
N LYS A 62 1.44 5.07 -7.71
CA LYS A 62 0.44 5.87 -6.99
C LYS A 62 -0.71 4.99 -6.50
N ILE A 63 -1.25 4.12 -7.36
CA ILE A 63 -2.35 3.20 -7.01
C ILE A 63 -1.92 2.25 -5.89
N VAL A 64 -0.71 1.69 -5.95
CA VAL A 64 -0.19 0.79 -4.90
C VAL A 64 -0.05 1.54 -3.58
N ALA A 65 0.52 2.75 -3.57
CA ALA A 65 0.66 3.55 -2.37
C ALA A 65 -0.71 3.93 -1.75
N GLN A 66 -1.70 4.23 -2.60
CA GLN A 66 -3.08 4.46 -2.16
C GLN A 66 -3.68 3.20 -1.54
N ALA A 67 -3.55 2.05 -2.20
CA ALA A 67 -4.05 0.78 -1.69
C ALA A 67 -3.43 0.40 -0.33
N ILE A 68 -2.12 0.61 -0.16
CA ILE A 68 -1.42 0.41 1.12
C ILE A 68 -1.99 1.35 2.19
N THR A 69 -2.17 2.63 1.86
CA THR A 69 -2.73 3.62 2.81
C THR A 69 -4.15 3.27 3.24
N ILE A 70 -4.98 2.78 2.31
CA ILE A 70 -6.33 2.28 2.62
C ILE A 70 -6.25 1.05 3.50
N SER A 71 -5.41 0.07 3.14
CA SER A 71 -5.23 -1.16 3.93
C SER A 71 -4.78 -0.85 5.37
N ASP A 72 -3.80 0.03 5.54
CA ASP A 72 -3.29 0.45 6.86
C ASP A 72 -4.41 1.12 7.68
N ALA A 73 -5.25 1.95 7.06
CA ALA A 73 -6.38 2.60 7.72
C ALA A 73 -7.49 1.61 8.11
N LEU A 74 -7.80 0.64 7.23
CA LEU A 74 -8.76 -0.42 7.54
C LEU A 74 -8.29 -1.26 8.72
N GLU A 75 -7.02 -1.65 8.74
CA GLU A 75 -6.44 -2.44 9.85
C GLU A 75 -6.45 -1.65 11.17
N ALA A 76 -6.06 -0.37 11.13
CA ALA A 76 -5.99 0.48 12.32
C ALA A 76 -7.35 0.77 12.96
N HIS A 77 -8.42 0.79 12.17
CA HIS A 77 -9.77 1.14 12.62
C HIS A 77 -10.77 -0.02 12.56
N GLY A 78 -10.30 -1.25 12.38
CA GLY A 78 -11.13 -2.46 12.43
C GLY A 78 -12.12 -2.60 11.26
N GLY A 79 -11.78 -2.09 10.08
CA GLY A 79 -12.55 -2.21 8.84
C GLY A 79 -12.95 -0.86 8.22
N ALA A 80 -13.93 -0.90 7.31
CA ALA A 80 -14.40 0.24 6.52
C ALA A 80 -15.27 1.21 7.34
N THR A 81 -14.68 1.80 8.38
CA THR A 81 -15.34 2.78 9.24
C THR A 81 -15.13 4.21 8.74
N VAL A 82 -15.96 5.14 9.23
CA VAL A 82 -15.80 6.58 8.95
C VAL A 82 -14.42 7.10 9.41
N GLN A 83 -13.88 6.52 10.48
CA GLN A 83 -12.55 6.89 11.01
C GLN A 83 -11.43 6.44 10.07
N ALA A 84 -11.52 5.23 9.50
CA ALA A 84 -10.60 4.77 8.47
C ALA A 84 -10.63 5.68 7.24
N GLN A 85 -11.83 6.08 6.79
CA GLN A 85 -11.99 6.98 5.65
C GLN A 85 -11.32 8.34 5.88
N GLN A 86 -11.51 8.93 7.07
CA GLN A 86 -10.87 10.18 7.45
C GLN A 86 -9.34 10.05 7.53
N ALA A 87 -8.84 8.92 8.03
CA ALA A 87 -7.41 8.63 8.13
C ALA A 87 -6.73 8.47 6.76
N CYS A 88 -7.46 8.07 5.72
CA CYS A 88 -6.95 8.01 4.35
C CYS A 88 -6.79 9.39 3.69
N GLY A 89 -7.44 10.43 4.20
CA GLY A 89 -7.42 11.76 3.59
C GLY A 89 -6.01 12.33 3.44
N GLY A 90 -5.75 13.01 2.32
CA GLY A 90 -4.47 13.70 2.10
C GLY A 90 -4.07 13.82 0.62
N PRO A 91 -2.89 14.40 0.34
CA PRO A 91 -2.43 14.67 -1.03
C PRO A 91 -2.32 13.42 -1.91
N LEU A 92 -2.03 12.26 -1.32
CA LEU A 92 -1.93 11.00 -2.04
C LEU A 92 -3.29 10.53 -2.59
N MET A 93 -4.39 10.87 -1.90
CA MET A 93 -5.75 10.50 -2.29
C MET A 93 -6.42 11.55 -3.20
N GLU A 94 -5.70 12.58 -3.63
CA GLU A 94 -6.26 13.56 -4.54
C GLU A 94 -6.70 12.92 -5.86
N GLY A 95 -7.97 13.15 -6.22
CA GLY A 95 -8.65 12.55 -7.37
C GLY A 95 -9.32 11.21 -7.09
N VAL A 96 -9.24 10.66 -5.87
CA VAL A 96 -9.95 9.45 -5.46
C VAL A 96 -11.27 9.83 -4.78
N ASP A 97 -12.38 9.26 -5.25
CA ASP A 97 -13.66 9.36 -4.57
C ASP A 97 -13.67 8.39 -3.39
N LEU A 98 -13.27 8.90 -2.22
CA LEU A 98 -13.19 8.11 -0.99
C LEU A 98 -14.59 7.69 -0.50
N ASP A 99 -15.64 8.48 -0.78
CA ASP A 99 -17.00 8.13 -0.38
C ASP A 99 -17.49 6.91 -1.17
N ALA A 100 -17.34 6.94 -2.50
CA ALA A 100 -17.69 5.81 -3.35
C ALA A 100 -16.84 4.57 -3.03
N LEU A 101 -15.54 4.76 -2.76
CA LEU A 101 -14.64 3.66 -2.40
C LEU A 101 -15.06 3.00 -1.07
N PHE A 102 -15.29 3.77 -0.01
CA PHE A 102 -15.69 3.23 1.29
C PHE A 102 -17.10 2.64 1.30
N ALA A 103 -18.00 3.10 0.42
CA ALA A 103 -19.28 2.46 0.19
C ALA A 103 -19.14 1.06 -0.46
N GLY A 104 -18.14 0.86 -1.31
CA GLY A 104 -17.90 -0.42 -2.01
C GLY A 104 -17.05 -1.44 -1.24
N LEU A 105 -16.19 -0.97 -0.31
CA LEU A 105 -15.28 -1.83 0.45
C LEU A 105 -15.96 -2.97 1.25
N PRO A 106 -17.10 -2.77 1.93
CA PRO A 106 -17.71 -3.81 2.75
C PRO A 106 -18.00 -5.11 1.98
N ALA A 107 -18.54 -5.01 0.77
CA ALA A 107 -18.86 -6.18 -0.05
C ALA A 107 -17.61 -6.97 -0.46
N VAL A 108 -16.50 -6.27 -0.72
CA VAL A 108 -15.22 -6.88 -1.10
C VAL A 108 -14.57 -7.57 0.10
N LEU A 109 -14.61 -6.94 1.27
CA LEU A 109 -14.05 -7.51 2.51
C LEU A 109 -14.79 -8.78 2.95
N GLU A 110 -16.12 -8.81 2.82
CA GLU A 110 -16.91 -10.01 3.09
C GLU A 110 -16.58 -11.14 2.10
N ALA A 111 -16.38 -10.83 0.82
CA ALA A 111 -15.98 -11.81 -0.18
C ALA A 111 -14.57 -12.39 0.09
N ASP A 112 -13.62 -11.55 0.51
CA ASP A 112 -12.26 -11.97 0.87
C ASP A 112 -12.25 -12.89 2.10
N LYS A 113 -13.09 -12.59 3.09
CA LYS A 113 -13.29 -13.46 4.26
C LYS A 113 -13.86 -14.82 3.85
N ALA A 114 -14.87 -14.84 3.00
CA ALA A 114 -15.45 -16.09 2.48
C ALA A 114 -14.43 -16.92 1.68
N PHE A 115 -13.51 -16.25 0.97
CA PHE A 115 -12.41 -16.92 0.27
C PHE A 115 -11.35 -17.48 1.23
N SER A 116 -11.01 -16.73 2.30
CA SER A 116 -10.10 -17.20 3.34
C SER A 116 -10.63 -18.44 4.06
N ASP A 117 -11.92 -18.46 4.40
CA ASP A 117 -12.61 -19.59 5.03
C ASP A 117 -12.68 -20.83 4.12
N LEU A 118 -12.61 -20.65 2.79
CA LEU A 118 -12.54 -21.76 1.82
C LEU A 118 -11.16 -22.42 1.76
N LEU A 119 -10.09 -21.66 2.06
CA LEU A 119 -8.70 -22.13 2.00
C LEU A 119 -8.19 -22.72 3.32
N SER A 120 -8.93 -22.58 4.42
CA SER A 120 -8.64 -23.11 5.75
C SER A 120 -9.22 -24.51 5.98
#